data_AF-K1SL66-F1
#
_entry.id   AF-K1SL66-F1
#
_cell.length_a   1.000
_cell.length_b   1.000
_cell.length_c   1.000
_cell.angle_alpha   90.00
_cell.angle_beta   90.00
_cell.angle_gamma   90.00
#
_symmetry.space_group_name_H-M   'P 1'
#
loop_
_entity.id
_entity.type
_entity.pdbx_description
1 polymer ?
#
loop_
_entity_poly.entity_id
_entity_poly.type
_entity_poly.pdbx_seq_one_letter_code
_entity_poly.pdbx_strand_id
1 'polypeptide(L)'
;MFFLVGSYQICEPARQTAIDAASCKWVLVVDADELVTPALKQYLYSLIGKENAPLGLYVPRKSRFMGRFMHCFYPDYQLRFFIRKDTVWPAVIHADPIIKGRIEKIPATHADMALVHLADDSIASRMGKSTSIQTNEIRK
;
A
#
# COMPACT_ATOMS: atom_id res chain seq x y z
N MET A 1 23.05 -11.66 -19.74
CA MET A 1 23.08 -11.59 -18.26
C MET A 1 21.95 -12.47 -17.76
N PHE A 2 22.29 -13.66 -17.25
CA PHE A 2 21.33 -14.70 -16.86
C PHE A 2 20.71 -14.34 -15.50
N PHE A 3 19.38 -14.21 -15.42
CA PHE A 3 18.68 -14.13 -14.14
C PHE A 3 18.23 -15.53 -13.73
N LEU A 4 18.81 -16.03 -12.64
CA LEU A 4 18.34 -17.20 -11.91
C LEU A 4 16.95 -16.91 -11.35
N VAL A 5 15.95 -17.63 -11.83
CA VAL A 5 14.58 -17.63 -11.30
C VAL A 5 14.61 -18.37 -9.97
N GLY A 6 14.82 -17.63 -8.88
CA GLY A 6 14.66 -18.11 -7.52
C GLY A 6 13.17 -18.27 -7.20
N SER A 7 12.78 -19.49 -6.85
CA SER A 7 11.44 -19.90 -6.44
C SER A 7 11.04 -19.28 -5.09
N TYR A 8 10.59 -18.02 -5.09
CA TYR A 8 9.93 -17.40 -3.94
C TYR A 8 8.54 -16.91 -4.34
N GLN A 9 7.50 -17.68 -4.00
CA GLN A 9 6.10 -17.25 -4.05
C GLN A 9 5.76 -16.40 -2.82
N ILE A 10 6.41 -15.25 -2.66
CA ILE A 10 6.08 -14.29 -1.61
C ILE A 10 6.16 -12.88 -2.22
N CYS A 11 5.17 -12.02 -1.99
CA CYS A 11 5.14 -10.66 -2.54
C CYS A 11 6.12 -9.69 -1.83
N GLU A 12 6.69 -10.09 -0.70
CA GLU A 12 7.54 -9.25 0.16
C GLU A 12 8.88 -8.85 -0.46
N PRO A 13 9.68 -9.76 -1.09
CA PRO A 13 10.90 -9.39 -1.78
C PRO A 13 10.63 -8.43 -2.95
N ALA A 14 9.45 -8.53 -3.58
CA ALA A 14 9.07 -7.68 -4.69
C ALA A 14 8.82 -6.22 -4.26
N ARG A 15 8.37 -5.98 -3.03
CA ARG A 15 8.10 -4.61 -2.54
C ARG A 15 9.39 -3.82 -2.32
N GLN A 16 10.39 -4.41 -1.64
CA GLN A 16 11.68 -3.75 -1.47
C GLN A 16 12.38 -3.56 -2.83
N THR A 17 12.33 -4.57 -3.70
CA THR A 17 12.89 -4.48 -5.06
C THR A 17 12.21 -3.36 -5.88
N ALA A 18 10.90 -3.18 -5.75
CA ALA A 18 10.17 -2.09 -6.43
C ALA A 18 10.56 -0.71 -5.90
N ILE A 19 10.79 -0.57 -4.58
CA ILE A 19 11.32 0.67 -3.98
C ILE A 19 12.73 0.94 -4.50
N ASP A 20 13.59 -0.08 -4.55
CA ASP A 20 14.97 0.06 -5.00
C ASP A 20 15.06 0.38 -6.49
N ALA A 21 14.13 -0.14 -7.30
CA ALA A 21 14.02 0.15 -8.72
C ALA A 21 13.42 1.54 -9.01
N ALA A 22 12.78 2.19 -8.04
CA ALA A 22 12.20 3.52 -8.22
C ALA A 22 13.30 4.58 -8.38
N SER A 23 13.26 5.34 -9.46
CA SER A 23 14.21 6.44 -9.72
C SER A 23 13.84 7.74 -9.00
N CYS A 24 12.60 7.86 -8.55
CA CYS A 24 12.07 9.05 -7.90
C CYS A 24 12.42 9.13 -6.40
N LYS A 25 12.51 10.36 -5.87
CA LYS A 25 12.71 10.62 -4.43
C LYS A 25 11.54 10.10 -3.58
N TRP A 26 10.32 10.25 -4.10
CA TRP A 26 9.08 9.85 -3.44
C TRP A 26 8.49 8.63 -4.13
N VAL A 27 7.95 7.72 -3.34
CA VAL A 27 7.31 6.49 -3.80
C VAL A 27 5.90 6.44 -3.24
N LEU A 28 4.93 6.15 -4.11
CA LEU A 28 3.57 5.79 -3.75
C LEU A 28 3.37 4.32 -4.10
N VAL A 29 3.08 3.50 -3.10
CA VAL A 29 2.74 2.08 -3.31
C VAL A 29 1.23 1.93 -3.34
N VAL A 30 0.73 1.35 -4.42
CA VAL A 30 -0.71 1.16 -4.68
C VAL A 30 -0.89 -0.28 -5.13
N ASP A 31 -1.88 -0.97 -4.57
CA ASP A 31 -2.20 -2.33 -5.01
C ASP A 31 -3.00 -2.30 -6.34
N ALA A 32 -3.03 -3.39 -7.09
CA ALA A 32 -3.64 -3.42 -8.43
C ALA A 32 -5.17 -3.18 -8.42
N ASP A 33 -5.82 -3.40 -7.28
CA ASP A 33 -7.24 -3.16 -7.03
C ASP A 33 -7.50 -1.81 -6.34
N GLU A 34 -6.49 -0.96 -6.19
CA GLU A 34 -6.62 0.37 -5.58
C GLU A 34 -6.53 1.49 -6.64
N LEU A 35 -7.41 2.48 -6.53
CA LEU A 35 -7.43 3.68 -7.37
C LEU A 35 -7.03 4.92 -6.57
N VAL A 36 -6.10 5.70 -7.14
CA VAL A 36 -5.71 7.01 -6.65
C VAL A 36 -6.71 8.06 -7.14
N THR A 37 -7.37 8.77 -6.22
CA THR A 37 -8.31 9.84 -6.60
C THR A 37 -7.56 11.08 -7.12
N PRO A 38 -8.20 11.89 -8.00
CA PRO A 38 -7.61 13.15 -8.44
C PRO A 38 -7.26 14.10 -7.28
N ALA A 39 -8.10 14.13 -6.24
CA ALA A 39 -7.85 14.93 -5.04
C ALA A 39 -6.62 14.44 -4.27
N LEU A 40 -6.48 13.12 -4.07
CA LEU A 40 -5.28 12.54 -3.46
C LEU A 40 -4.03 12.88 -4.27
N LYS A 41 -4.08 12.75 -5.61
CA LYS A 41 -2.97 13.12 -6.49
C LYS A 41 -2.56 14.59 -6.25
N GLN A 42 -3.50 15.53 -6.34
CA GLN A 42 -3.22 16.96 -6.15
C GLN A 42 -2.62 17.25 -4.76
N TYR A 43 -3.15 16.61 -3.72
CA TYR A 43 -2.64 16.74 -2.36
C TYR A 43 -1.18 16.27 -2.25
N LEU A 44 -0.85 15.10 -2.82
CA LEU A 44 0.51 14.58 -2.81
C LEU A 44 1.48 15.51 -3.56
N TYR A 45 1.09 16.04 -4.72
CA TYR A 45 1.92 17.00 -5.46
C TYR A 45 2.12 18.32 -4.69
N SER A 46 1.09 18.80 -3.98
CA SER A 46 1.23 19.96 -3.10
C SER A 46 2.17 19.67 -1.92
N LEU A 47 2.10 18.46 -1.35
CA LEU A 47 2.91 18.05 -0.21
C LEU A 47 4.40 18.01 -0.56
N ILE A 48 4.77 17.39 -1.69
CA ILE A 48 6.17 17.29 -2.11
C ILE A 48 6.80 18.64 -2.45
N GLY A 49 5.99 19.67 -2.73
CA GLY A 49 6.45 21.03 -2.99
C GLY A 49 6.76 21.84 -1.73
N LYS A 50 6.44 21.33 -0.54
CA LYS A 50 6.73 22.00 0.74
C LYS A 50 8.16 21.71 1.20
N GLU A 51 8.88 22.73 1.64
CA GLU A 51 10.26 22.58 2.16
C GLU A 51 10.35 21.62 3.35
N ASN A 52 9.31 21.60 4.20
CA ASN A 52 9.21 20.72 5.37
C ASN A 52 8.16 19.61 5.17
N ALA A 53 8.15 18.96 4.01
CA ALA A 53 7.26 17.84 3.75
C ALA A 53 7.56 16.65 4.71
N PRO A 54 6.53 15.98 5.25
CA PRO A 54 6.71 14.76 6.04
C PRO A 54 7.28 13.65 5.16
N LEU A 55 8.23 12.87 5.70
CA LEU A 55 8.95 11.82 4.98
C LEU A 55 8.11 10.55 4.77
N GLY A 56 6.97 10.45 5.46
CA GLY A 56 5.97 9.40 5.28
C GLY A 56 4.57 9.95 5.47
N LEU A 57 3.60 9.33 4.81
CA LEU A 57 2.21 9.73 4.87
C LEU A 57 1.29 8.50 4.90
N TYR A 58 0.47 8.45 5.95
CA TYR A 58 -0.66 7.53 6.04
C TYR A 58 -1.80 8.04 5.15
N VAL A 59 -2.13 7.23 4.15
CA VAL A 59 -3.20 7.48 3.21
C VAL A 59 -4.42 6.67 3.65
N PRO A 60 -5.60 7.30 3.84
CA PRO A 60 -6.82 6.58 4.16
C PRO A 60 -7.26 5.79 2.94
N ARG A 61 -7.73 4.57 3.17
CA ARG A 61 -8.34 3.71 2.18
C ARG A 61 -9.84 3.61 2.45
N LYS A 62 -10.63 3.65 1.38
CA LYS A 62 -12.06 3.35 1.40
C LYS A 62 -12.34 2.17 0.49
N SER A 63 -13.03 1.17 1.02
CA SER A 63 -13.43 -0.01 0.25
C SER A 63 -14.80 0.19 -0.39
N ARG A 64 -14.87 -0.03 -1.70
CA ARG A 64 -16.12 -0.04 -2.46
C ARG A 64 -16.55 -1.49 -2.64
N PHE A 65 -17.70 -1.86 -2.07
CA PHE A 65 -18.27 -3.20 -2.13
C PHE A 65 -19.63 -3.16 -2.81
N MET A 66 -19.82 -3.96 -3.86
CA MET A 66 -21.09 -4.08 -4.61
C MET A 66 -21.70 -2.71 -5.01
N GLY A 67 -20.86 -1.77 -5.48
CA GLY A 67 -21.31 -0.44 -5.91
C GLY A 67 -21.66 0.54 -4.78
N ARG A 68 -21.50 0.15 -3.50
CA ARG A 68 -21.67 1.01 -2.33
C ARG A 68 -20.35 1.17 -1.57
N PHE A 69 -20.15 2.32 -0.95
CA PHE A 69 -19.00 2.51 -0.05
C PHE A 69 -19.29 1.83 1.29
N MET A 70 -18.39 0.96 1.73
CA MET A 70 -18.49 0.39 3.07
C MET A 70 -17.98 1.40 4.08
N HIS A 71 -18.88 2.13 4.71
CA HIS A 71 -18.55 3.12 5.74
C HIS A 71 -17.95 2.50 7.01
N CYS A 72 -18.16 1.20 7.25
CA CYS A 72 -17.67 0.51 8.45
C CYS A 72 -16.14 0.32 8.49
N PHE A 73 -15.46 0.44 7.34
CA PHE A 73 -14.01 0.23 7.20
C PHE A 73 -13.26 1.53 6.84
N TYR A 74 -13.84 2.68 7.18
CA TYR A 74 -13.24 3.99 6.90
C TYR A 74 -13.03 4.80 8.19
N PRO A 75 -11.86 5.46 8.37
CA PRO A 75 -10.67 5.41 7.53
C PRO A 75 -9.75 4.22 7.91
N ASP A 76 -9.40 3.39 6.93
CA ASP A 76 -8.32 2.40 7.06
C ASP A 76 -6.99 3.06 6.64
N TYR A 77 -6.13 3.40 7.60
CA TYR A 77 -4.90 4.14 7.32
C TYR A 77 -3.77 3.20 6.93
N GLN A 78 -3.12 3.48 5.79
CA GLN A 78 -1.98 2.70 5.32
C GLN A 78 -0.81 3.60 4.94
N LEU A 79 0.40 3.22 5.36
CA LEU A 79 1.62 3.96 5.04
C LEU A 79 2.05 3.66 3.60
N ARG A 80 1.43 4.34 2.64
CA ARG A 80 1.60 4.09 1.21
C ARG A 80 2.48 5.11 0.50
N PHE A 81 2.66 6.31 1.06
CA PHE A 81 3.44 7.37 0.43
C PHE A 81 4.62 7.77 1.31
N PHE A 82 5.83 7.67 0.79
CA PHE A 82 7.04 7.90 1.58
C PHE A 82 8.26 8.21 0.71
N ILE A 83 9.33 8.68 1.35
CA ILE A 83 10.62 8.86 0.67
C ILE A 83 11.27 7.50 0.41
N ARG A 84 11.90 7.35 -0.75
CA ARG A 84 12.65 6.13 -1.08
C ARG A 84 13.87 5.96 -0.17
N LYS A 85 14.59 7.07 0.06
CA LYS A 85 15.82 7.08 0.85
C LYS A 85 15.47 6.80 2.32
N ASP A 86 16.27 5.96 2.98
CA ASP A 86 16.13 5.67 4.41
C ASP A 86 14.80 4.99 4.81
N THR A 87 14.10 4.40 3.83
CA THR A 87 12.91 3.56 4.05
C THR A 87 13.25 2.10 3.85
N VAL A 88 12.87 1.27 4.82
CA VAL A 88 13.06 -0.19 4.76
C VAL A 88 11.70 -0.85 4.90
N TRP A 89 11.33 -1.67 3.92
CA TRP A 89 10.16 -2.52 4.06
C TRP A 89 10.59 -3.88 4.60
N PRO A 90 10.23 -4.23 5.85
CA PRO A 90 10.55 -5.56 6.39
C PRO A 90 9.86 -6.66 5.58
N ALA A 91 10.54 -7.80 5.40
CA ALA A 91 10.00 -9.00 4.75
C ALA A 91 9.09 -9.80 5.69
N VAL A 92 8.21 -9.10 6.41
CA VAL A 92 7.23 -9.67 7.34
C VAL A 92 5.85 -9.40 6.75
N ILE A 93 5.02 -10.45 6.70
CA ILE A 93 3.64 -10.35 6.20
C ILE A 93 2.89 -9.30 7.06
N HIS A 94 2.18 -8.39 6.39
CA HIS A 94 1.42 -7.28 7.01
C HIS A 94 2.25 -6.20 7.74
N ALA A 95 3.57 -6.16 7.58
CA ALA A 95 4.35 -5.10 8.21
C ALA A 95 4.34 -3.80 7.38
N ASP A 96 4.29 -2.67 8.08
CA ASP A 96 4.43 -1.34 7.50
C ASP A 96 5.89 -1.00 7.21
N PRO A 97 6.16 -0.12 6.22
CA PRO A 97 7.51 0.36 5.96
C PRO A 97 8.03 1.22 7.11
N ILE A 98 9.29 1.00 7.48
CA ILE A 98 9.95 1.75 8.55
C ILE A 98 10.67 2.94 7.93
N ILE A 99 10.26 4.16 8.32
CA ILE A 99 10.80 5.42 7.81
C ILE A 99 11.46 6.16 8.96
N LYS A 100 12.70 6.62 8.76
CA LYS A 100 13.40 7.46 9.73
C LYS A 100 13.06 8.94 9.52
N GLY A 101 11.95 9.40 10.12
CA GLY A 101 11.64 10.83 10.18
C GLY A 101 10.18 11.15 10.50
N ARG A 102 9.74 12.35 10.11
CA ARG A 102 8.38 12.82 10.39
C ARG A 102 7.39 12.10 9.49
N ILE A 103 6.42 11.42 10.09
CA ILE A 103 5.31 10.76 9.40
C ILE A 103 4.03 11.50 9.75
N GLU A 104 3.19 11.77 8.75
CA GLU A 104 1.89 12.41 8.94
C GLU A 104 0.76 11.52 8.44
N LYS A 105 -0.48 11.91 8.71
CA LYS A 105 -1.69 11.24 8.22
C LYS A 105 -2.58 12.23 7.52
N ILE A 106 -3.19 11.82 6.41
CA ILE A 106 -4.23 12.63 5.78
C ILE A 106 -5.44 12.68 6.74
N PRO A 107 -6.02 13.85 7.03
CA PRO A 107 -7.17 13.94 7.91
C PRO A 107 -8.36 13.12 7.38
N ALA A 108 -9.00 12.37 8.27
CA ALA A 108 -10.14 11.49 7.93
C ALA A 108 -11.35 12.26 7.34
N THR A 109 -11.42 13.57 7.58
CA THR A 109 -12.44 14.46 7.02
C THR A 109 -12.38 14.58 5.50
N HIS A 110 -11.22 14.32 4.89
CA HIS A 110 -11.00 14.40 3.45
C HIS A 110 -11.14 13.02 2.77
N ALA A 111 -12.36 12.47 2.78
CA ALA A 111 -12.66 11.17 2.15
C ALA A 111 -12.53 11.18 0.61
N ASP A 112 -12.47 12.36 0.01
CA ASP A 112 -12.11 12.58 -1.40
C ASP A 112 -10.64 12.27 -1.69
N MET A 113 -9.76 12.44 -0.69
CA MET A 113 -8.32 12.13 -0.77
C MET A 113 -7.98 10.69 -0.38
N ALA A 114 -8.98 9.80 -0.25
CA ALA A 114 -8.75 8.41 0.09
C ALA A 114 -8.48 7.52 -1.14
N LEU A 115 -7.62 6.52 -0.99
CA LEU A 115 -7.47 5.43 -1.97
C LEU A 115 -8.79 4.66 -2.07
N VAL A 116 -9.24 4.38 -3.29
CA VAL A 116 -10.46 3.60 -3.52
C VAL A 116 -10.08 2.17 -3.82
N HIS A 117 -10.34 1.28 -2.86
CA HIS A 117 -10.15 -0.14 -3.08
C HIS A 117 -11.39 -0.71 -3.78
N LEU A 118 -11.20 -1.15 -5.03
CA LEU A 118 -12.18 -1.81 -5.87
C LEU A 118 -12.25 -3.29 -5.46
N ALA A 119 -12.97 -3.56 -4.37
CA ALA A 119 -13.21 -4.95 -3.98
C ALA A 119 -14.16 -5.61 -5.00
N ASP A 120 -13.59 -6.35 -5.96
CA ASP A 120 -14.36 -7.23 -6.85
C ASP A 120 -14.63 -8.56 -6.13
N ASP A 121 -15.41 -8.45 -5.05
CA ASP A 121 -15.82 -9.58 -4.25
C ASP A 121 -17.07 -10.22 -4.86
N SER A 122 -16.91 -10.91 -5.99
CA SER A 122 -17.77 -12.08 -6.20
C SER A 122 -17.46 -13.07 -5.06
N ILE A 123 -18.49 -13.68 -4.47
CA ILE A 123 -18.39 -14.64 -3.35
C ILE A 123 -17.35 -15.76 -3.65
N ALA A 124 -17.10 -16.03 -4.94
CA ALA A 124 -16.08 -16.96 -5.43
C ALA A 124 -14.62 -16.57 -5.07
N SER A 125 -14.27 -15.28 -5.06
CA SER A 125 -12.92 -14.78 -4.74
C SER A 125 -12.53 -15.05 -3.28
N ARG A 126 -13.49 -14.91 -2.35
CA ARG A 126 -13.28 -15.15 -0.92
C ARG A 126 -13.20 -16.64 -0.56
N MET A 127 -13.95 -17.50 -1.26
CA MET A 127 -13.89 -18.95 -1.01
C MET A 127 -12.61 -19.61 -1.58
N GLY A 128 -11.94 -18.98 -2.56
CA GLY A 128 -10.70 -19.51 -3.12
C GLY A 128 -9.42 -19.26 -2.28
N LYS A 129 -9.43 -18.25 -1.40
CA LYS A 129 -8.24 -17.89 -0.59
C LYS A 129 -8.12 -18.65 0.73
N SER A 130 -9.21 -19.22 1.25
CA SER A 130 -9.19 -19.95 2.52
C SER A 130 -8.45 -21.30 2.45
N THR A 131 -8.30 -21.89 1.25
CA THR A 131 -7.82 -23.28 1.12
C THR A 131 -6.33 -23.38 0.77
N SER A 132 -5.63 -22.28 0.47
CA SER A 132 -4.22 -22.33 0.03
C SER A 132 -3.19 -21.74 1.00
N ILE A 133 -3.59 -20.87 1.93
CA ILE A 133 -2.63 -20.18 2.83
C ILE A 133 -2.30 -21.01 4.10
N GLN A 134 -3.08 -22.04 4.44
CA GLN A 134 -2.81 -22.87 5.64
C GLN A 134 -1.86 -24.07 5.42
N THR A 135 -1.45 -24.38 4.19
CA THR A 135 -0.67 -25.60 3.90
C THR A 135 0.87 -25.43 4.00
N ASN A 136 1.37 -24.27 4.40
CA ASN A 136 2.83 -24.08 4.58
C ASN A 136 3.29 -23.91 6.04
N GLU A 137 2.41 -24.08 7.02
CA GLU A 137 2.81 -24.30 8.40
C GLU A 137 2.51 -25.73 8.78
N ILE A 138 3.52 -26.60 8.67
CA ILE A 138 3.91 -27.65 9.61
C ILE A 138 5.03 -28.43 8.92
N ARG A 139 6.27 -28.17 9.35
CA ARG A 139 7.21 -29.25 9.71
C ARG A 139 8.25 -28.67 10.65
N LYS A 140 8.23 -29.21 11.87
CA LYS A 140 9.25 -29.08 12.92
C LYS A 140 10.60 -29.57 12.43
#